data_AF-A0A1G0M4H7-F1
#
_entry.id   AF-A0A1G0M4H7-F1
#
_cell.length_a   1.000
_cell.length_b   1.000
_cell.length_c   1.000
_cell.angle_alpha   90.00
_cell.angle_beta   90.00
_cell.angle_gamma   90.00
#
_symmetry.space_group_name_H-M   'P 1'
#
loop_
_entity.id
_entity.type
_entity.pdbx_description
1 polymer ?
#
loop_
_entity_poly.entity_id
_entity_poly.type
_entity_poly.pdbx_seq_one_letter_code
_entity_poly.pdbx_strand_id
1 'polypeptide(L)'
;MRKYETIFILQPELSEDDIKSVTTKAQDVISSYKGECFRMDDWGIRKLAYPIKKSARGRYYYLRFDGNSALIAELERRLRLDEKVLRYQSINITDLPERSVPEKKVVTPDVETVENVEEVATTEAAAE
;
A
#
# COMPACT_ATOMS: atom_id res chain seq x y z
N MET A 1 -2.72 -15.21 13.17
CA MET A 1 -3.00 -13.77 12.98
C MET A 1 -4.29 -13.64 12.19
N ARG A 2 -5.00 -12.52 12.32
CA ARG A 2 -6.23 -12.30 11.55
C ARG A 2 -5.87 -11.67 10.22
N LYS A 3 -6.60 -12.05 9.19
CA LYS A 3 -6.44 -11.52 7.84
C LYS A 3 -7.42 -10.38 7.64
N TYR A 4 -6.96 -9.25 7.14
CA TYR A 4 -7.79 -8.07 6.90
C TYR A 4 -7.65 -7.57 5.47
N GLU A 5 -8.76 -7.04 4.98
CA GLU A 5 -8.79 -6.21 3.78
C GLU A 5 -9.27 -4.83 4.18
N THR A 6 -8.58 -3.80 3.70
CA THR A 6 -8.99 -2.42 3.89
C THR A 6 -9.03 -1.72 2.56
N ILE A 7 -10.16 -1.09 2.27
CA ILE A 7 -10.31 -0.18 1.14
C ILE A 7 -10.46 1.22 1.70
N PHE A 8 -9.71 2.16 1.16
CA PHE A 8 -9.88 3.56 1.49
C PHE A 8 -9.89 4.42 0.23
N ILE A 9 -10.59 5.54 0.34
CA ILE A 9 -10.83 6.49 -0.74
C ILE A 9 -10.16 7.79 -0.37
N LEU A 10 -9.27 8.27 -1.21
CA LEU A 10 -8.62 9.56 -1.08
C LEU A 10 -9.33 10.63 -1.92
N GLN A 11 -9.15 11.88 -1.52
CA GLN A 11 -9.57 13.03 -2.32
C GLN A 11 -8.89 13.01 -3.70
N PRO A 12 -9.62 13.35 -4.78
CA PRO A 12 -9.11 13.22 -6.14
C PRO A 12 -8.10 14.31 -6.53
N GLU A 13 -8.05 15.41 -5.79
CA GLU A 13 -7.20 16.60 -6.05
C GLU A 13 -5.82 16.50 -5.36
N LEU A 14 -5.54 15.39 -4.67
CA LEU A 14 -4.27 15.24 -3.97
C LEU A 14 -3.10 15.12 -4.94
N SER A 15 -1.99 15.75 -4.57
CA SER A 15 -0.70 15.56 -5.24
C SER A 15 -0.20 14.12 -5.07
N GLU A 16 0.66 13.67 -5.97
CA GLU A 16 1.28 12.34 -5.87
C GLU A 16 2.10 12.17 -4.58
N ASP A 17 2.72 13.25 -4.10
CA ASP A 17 3.50 13.25 -2.86
C ASP A 17 2.62 13.07 -1.63
N ASP A 18 1.45 13.73 -1.61
CA ASP A 18 0.46 13.55 -0.55
C ASP A 18 -0.10 12.13 -0.53
N ILE A 19 -0.36 11.57 -1.71
CA ILE A 19 -0.82 10.19 -1.86
C ILE A 19 0.23 9.21 -1.31
N LYS A 20 1.50 9.38 -1.70
CA LYS A 20 2.61 8.56 -1.18
C LYS A 20 2.71 8.70 0.33
N SER A 21 2.61 9.91 0.87
CA SER A 21 2.65 10.16 2.32
C SER A 21 1.57 9.39 3.08
N VAL A 22 0.32 9.42 2.62
CA VAL A 22 -0.78 8.68 3.26
C VAL A 22 -0.55 7.17 3.18
N THR A 23 -0.07 6.71 2.03
CA THR A 23 0.19 5.29 1.77
C THR A 23 1.35 4.76 2.63
N THR A 24 2.46 5.49 2.71
CA THR A 24 3.60 5.16 3.58
C THR A 24 3.18 5.18 5.05
N LYS A 25 2.41 6.18 5.50
CA LYS A 25 1.88 6.20 6.87
C LYS A 25 1.03 4.97 7.19
N ALA A 26 0.25 4.47 6.24
CA ALA A 26 -0.53 3.25 6.42
C ALA A 26 0.38 2.01 6.53
N GLN A 27 1.40 1.91 5.67
CA GLN A 27 2.41 0.85 5.73
C GLN A 27 3.20 0.88 7.05
N ASP A 28 3.58 2.07 7.53
CA ASP A 28 4.30 2.25 8.80
C ASP A 28 3.50 1.73 9.99
N VAL A 29 2.17 1.91 10.00
CA VAL A 29 1.30 1.32 11.04
C VAL A 29 1.45 -0.19 11.01
N ILE A 30 1.35 -0.80 9.82
CA ILE A 30 1.35 -2.25 9.67
C ILE A 30 2.69 -2.81 10.19
N SER A 31 3.81 -2.22 9.75
CA SER A 31 5.16 -2.59 10.18
C SER A 31 5.37 -2.41 11.69
N SER A 32 4.90 -1.29 12.26
CA SER A 32 5.04 -0.99 13.70
C SER A 32 4.36 -2.03 14.60
N TYR A 33 3.24 -2.59 14.12
CA TYR A 33 2.47 -3.60 14.84
C TYR A 33 2.82 -5.04 14.45
N LYS A 34 3.97 -5.25 13.78
CA LYS A 34 4.44 -6.56 13.31
C LYS A 34 3.42 -7.27 12.40
N GLY A 35 2.66 -6.50 11.63
CA GLY A 35 1.78 -7.01 10.59
C GLY A 35 2.54 -7.19 9.27
N GLU A 36 2.01 -8.05 8.41
CA GLU A 36 2.58 -8.31 7.08
C GLU A 36 1.61 -7.81 6.01
N CYS A 37 2.11 -7.00 5.06
CA CYS A 37 1.32 -6.51 3.94
C CYS A 37 1.51 -7.44 2.73
N PHE A 38 0.44 -8.09 2.27
CA PHE A 38 0.49 -8.99 1.11
C PHE A 38 0.31 -8.25 -0.21
N ARG A 39 -0.59 -7.27 -0.22
CA ARG A 39 -0.98 -6.59 -1.45
C ARG A 39 -1.42 -5.18 -1.17
N MET A 40 -0.93 -4.26 -1.98
CA MET A 40 -1.36 -2.87 -1.99
C MET A 40 -1.54 -2.43 -3.44
N ASP A 41 -2.79 -2.19 -3.82
CA ASP A 41 -3.16 -1.84 -5.19
C ASP A 41 -3.78 -0.44 -5.23
N ASP A 42 -3.37 0.33 -6.24
CA ASP A 42 -4.00 1.58 -6.60
C ASP A 42 -5.00 1.33 -7.74
N TRP A 43 -6.27 1.54 -7.46
CA TRP A 43 -7.36 1.36 -8.43
C TRP A 43 -7.65 2.62 -9.25
N GLY A 44 -6.90 3.69 -9.02
CA GLY A 44 -7.05 4.97 -9.69
C GLY A 44 -8.32 5.72 -9.27
N ILE A 45 -8.63 6.77 -10.03
CA ILE A 45 -9.78 7.65 -9.78
C ILE A 45 -11.04 7.00 -10.35
N ARG A 46 -12.07 6.87 -9.52
CA ARG A 46 -13.38 6.37 -9.92
C ARG A 46 -14.49 7.34 -9.52
N LYS A 47 -15.60 7.31 -10.26
CA LYS A 47 -16.79 8.12 -9.97
C LYS A 47 -17.54 7.51 -8.80
N LEU A 48 -17.89 8.33 -7.81
CA LEU A 48 -18.70 7.93 -6.66
C LEU A 48 -20.18 7.96 -7.04
N ALA A 49 -21.00 7.10 -6.42
CA ALA A 49 -22.44 7.08 -6.65
C ALA A 49 -23.13 8.38 -6.17
N TYR A 50 -22.61 8.97 -5.10
CA TYR A 50 -23.05 10.24 -4.53
C TYR A 50 -21.82 11.02 -4.01
N PRO A 51 -21.91 12.35 -3.89
CA PRO A 51 -20.79 13.15 -3.42
C PRO A 51 -20.48 12.88 -1.94
N ILE A 52 -19.21 12.61 -1.63
CA ILE A 52 -18.69 12.47 -0.26
C ILE A 52 -17.78 13.66 0.02
N LYS A 53 -18.03 14.41 1.10
CA LYS A 53 -17.31 15.67 1.42
C LYS A 53 -17.21 16.63 0.21
N LYS A 54 -18.29 16.74 -0.59
CA LYS A 54 -18.38 17.55 -1.83
C LYS A 54 -17.56 17.03 -3.03
N SER A 55 -16.87 15.89 -2.91
CA SER A 55 -16.16 15.25 -4.02
C SER A 55 -17.07 14.22 -4.72
N ALA A 56 -17.23 14.33 -6.05
CA ALA A 56 -17.96 13.36 -6.87
C ALA A 56 -17.09 12.20 -7.41
N ARG A 57 -15.76 12.32 -7.25
CA ARG A 57 -14.75 11.35 -7.65
C ARG A 57 -13.84 11.06 -6.45
N GLY A 58 -13.22 9.90 -6.41
CA GLY A 58 -12.23 9.54 -5.39
C GLY A 58 -11.24 8.52 -5.93
N ARG A 59 -10.01 8.56 -5.41
CA ARG A 59 -8.97 7.58 -5.75
C ARG A 59 -9.03 6.42 -4.78
N TYR A 60 -9.13 5.20 -5.30
CA TYR A 60 -9.32 3.99 -4.50
C TYR A 60 -7.99 3.28 -4.25
N TYR A 61 -7.76 2.91 -2.99
CA TYR A 61 -6.67 2.04 -2.60
C TYR A 61 -7.24 0.78 -1.97
N TYR A 62 -6.68 -0.35 -2.37
CA TYR A 62 -6.95 -1.66 -1.79
C TYR A 62 -5.70 -2.16 -1.08
N LEU A 63 -5.89 -2.62 0.14
CA LEU A 63 -4.82 -3.09 1.01
C LEU A 63 -5.24 -4.43 1.62
N ARG A 64 -4.37 -5.44 1.52
CA ARG A 64 -4.54 -6.75 2.17
C ARG A 64 -3.33 -7.03 3.05
N PHE A 65 -3.60 -7.33 4.32
CA PHE A 65 -2.56 -7.50 5.33
C PHE A 65 -3.01 -8.45 6.43
N ASP A 66 -2.05 -9.06 7.10
CA ASP A 66 -2.27 -9.87 8.29
C ASP A 66 -1.80 -9.11 9.52
N GLY A 67 -2.54 -9.25 10.61
CA GLY A 67 -2.23 -8.51 11.82
C GLY A 67 -3.05 -8.90 13.04
N ASN A 68 -2.72 -8.23 14.15
CA ASN A 68 -3.49 -8.31 15.39
C ASN A 68 -4.67 -7.32 15.40
N SER A 69 -5.62 -7.50 16.30
CA SER A 69 -6.76 -6.59 16.49
C SER A 69 -6.34 -5.17 16.90
N ALA A 70 -5.19 -5.00 17.56
CA ALA A 70 -4.68 -3.67 17.91
C ALA A 70 -4.20 -2.88 16.67
N LEU A 71 -3.65 -3.58 15.68
CA LEU A 71 -3.16 -2.97 14.43
C LEU A 71 -4.32 -2.33 13.67
N ILE A 72 -5.43 -3.05 13.50
CA ILE A 72 -6.60 -2.52 12.78
C ILE A 72 -7.19 -1.32 13.49
N ALA A 73 -7.29 -1.34 14.82
CA ALA A 73 -7.82 -0.22 15.59
C ALA A 73 -6.97 1.06 15.40
N GLU A 74 -5.65 0.93 15.36
CA GLU A 74 -4.78 2.06 15.07
C GLU A 74 -4.83 2.52 13.61
N LEU A 75 -4.88 1.58 12.67
CA LEU A 75 -4.96 1.89 11.25
C LEU A 75 -6.24 2.69 10.95
N GLU A 76 -7.39 2.25 11.46
CA GLU A 76 -8.66 2.97 11.35
C GLU A 76 -8.59 4.34 12.03
N ARG A 77 -7.93 4.46 13.20
CA ARG A 77 -7.76 5.74 13.88
C ARG A 77 -6.97 6.72 13.03
N ARG A 78 -5.85 6.30 12.45
CA ARG A 78 -5.03 7.16 11.57
C ARG A 78 -5.78 7.56 10.31
N LEU A 79 -6.46 6.61 9.64
CA LEU A 79 -7.27 6.91 8.45
C LEU A 79 -8.43 7.85 8.75
N ARG A 80 -8.99 7.80 9.97
CA ARG A 80 -10.04 8.70 10.41
C ARG A 80 -9.52 10.12 10.70
N LEU A 81 -8.31 10.24 11.25
CA LEU A 81 -7.69 11.53 11.56
C LEU A 81 -7.19 12.26 10.31
N ASP A 82 -6.86 11.52 9.26
CA ASP A 82 -6.38 12.12 8.02
C ASP A 82 -7.54 12.70 7.20
N GLU A 83 -7.60 14.02 7.09
CA GLU A 83 -8.67 14.72 6.36
C GLU A 83 -8.68 14.40 4.85
N LYS A 84 -7.53 13.97 4.32
CA LYS A 84 -7.32 13.55 2.93
C LYS A 84 -8.11 12.28 2.59
N VAL A 85 -8.47 11.48 3.60
CA VAL A 85 -9.29 10.29 3.45
C VAL A 85 -10.77 10.69 3.45
N LEU A 86 -11.47 10.32 2.39
CA LEU A 86 -12.91 10.52 2.26
C LEU A 86 -13.68 9.48 3.06
N ARG A 87 -13.32 8.21 2.89
CA ARG A 87 -13.96 7.06 3.54
C ARG A 87 -13.01 5.87 3.56
N TYR A 88 -13.15 5.00 4.54
CA TYR A 88 -12.47 3.72 4.61
C TYR A 88 -13.46 2.64 5.03
N GLN A 89 -13.13 1.39 4.71
CA GLN A 89 -13.83 0.22 5.19
C GLN A 89 -12.83 -0.92 5.34
N SER A 90 -12.86 -1.53 6.52
CA SER A 90 -12.03 -2.67 6.86
C SER A 90 -12.89 -3.89 7.12
N ILE A 91 -12.46 -5.03 6.62
CA ILE A 91 -13.18 -6.31 6.67
C ILE A 91 -12.22 -7.38 7.19
N ASN A 92 -12.68 -8.17 8.15
CA ASN A 92 -11.98 -9.35 8.59
C ASN A 92 -12.31 -10.51 7.63
N ILE A 93 -11.29 -11.05 6.98
CA ILE A 93 -11.41 -12.11 5.98
C ILE A 93 -10.91 -13.48 6.50
N THR A 94 -10.67 -13.61 7.82
CA THR A 94 -10.11 -14.83 8.43
C THR A 94 -10.91 -16.09 8.10
N ASP A 95 -12.25 -16.00 8.05
CA ASP A 95 -13.14 -17.15 7.82
C ASP A 95 -13.60 -17.30 6.36
N LEU A 96 -13.12 -16.43 5.45
CA LEU A 96 -13.50 -16.46 4.04
C LEU A 96 -12.50 -17.26 3.21
N PRO A 97 -12.96 -18.11 2.28
CA PRO A 97 -12.05 -18.82 1.38
C PRO A 97 -11.34 -17.80 0.48
N GLU A 98 -10.01 -17.90 0.37
CA GLU A 98 -9.23 -17.03 -0.48
C GLU A 98 -9.63 -17.24 -1.94
N ARG A 99 -10.45 -16.34 -2.49
CA ARG A 99 -10.66 -16.27 -3.94
C ARG A 99 -9.30 -15.96 -4.56
N SER A 100 -8.79 -16.88 -5.37
CA SER A 100 -7.51 -16.78 -6.08
C SER A 100 -7.55 -15.63 -7.09
N VAL A 101 -7.37 -14.40 -6.62
CA VAL A 101 -7.04 -13.27 -7.49
C VAL A 101 -5.53 -13.37 -7.74
N PRO A 102 -5.06 -13.51 -8.99
CA PRO A 102 -3.65 -13.75 -9.27
C PRO A 102 -2.78 -12.68 -8.60
N GLU A 103 -1.90 -13.13 -7.70
CA GLU A 103 -0.93 -12.28 -7.00
C GLU A 103 0.07 -11.71 -7.98
N LYS A 104 -0.09 -10.42 -8.29
CA LYS A 104 1.02 -9.62 -8.77
C LYS A 104 1.87 -9.32 -7.53
N LYS A 105 2.81 -10.22 -7.22
CA LYS A 105 3.83 -10.00 -6.19
C LYS A 105 4.50 -8.66 -6.48
N VAL A 106 4.35 -7.70 -5.57
CA VAL A 106 5.24 -6.54 -5.53
C VAL A 106 6.55 -7.09 -5.03
N VAL A 107 7.51 -7.24 -5.94
CA VAL A 107 8.91 -7.48 -5.61
C VAL A 107 9.36 -6.27 -4.81
N THR A 108 9.55 -6.41 -3.51
CA THR A 108 10.42 -5.51 -2.76
C THR A 108 11.79 -5.66 -3.40
N PRO A 109 12.37 -4.64 -4.05
CA PRO A 109 13.77 -4.74 -4.42
C PRO A 109 14.55 -4.73 -3.10
N ASP A 110 15.14 -5.87 -2.77
CA ASP A 110 16.11 -6.01 -1.70
C ASP A 110 17.18 -4.92 -1.84
N VAL A 111 17.31 -4.10 -0.80
CA VAL A 111 18.46 -3.23 -0.59
C VAL A 111 19.58 -4.12 -0.06
N GLU A 112 20.49 -4.50 -0.96
CA GLU A 112 21.86 -5.08 -0.79
C GLU A 112 22.14 -5.83 -2.11
N THR A 113 22.80 -5.23 -3.11
CA THR A 113 24.27 -5.25 -3.28
C THR A 113 24.72 -4.01 -4.07
N VAL A 114 25.15 -2.96 -3.37
CA VAL A 114 26.09 -1.97 -3.91
C VAL A 114 27.49 -2.51 -3.57
N GLU A 115 28.00 -3.41 -4.41
CA GLU A 115 29.42 -3.85 -4.42
C GLU A 115 29.62 -4.85 -5.58
N ASN A 116 29.49 -4.40 -6.83
CA ASN A 116 30.32 -4.93 -7.95
C ASN A 116 30.22 -4.08 -9.22
N VAL A 117 30.50 -2.78 -9.11
CA VAL A 117 30.80 -1.93 -10.29
C VAL A 117 32.21 -1.43 -10.12
N GLU A 118 33.21 -2.32 -10.15
CA GLU A 118 34.62 -1.89 -10.26
C GLU A 118 35.62 -3.03 -10.56
N GLU A 119 35.34 -4.02 -11.44
CA GLU A 119 36.44 -4.92 -11.86
C GLU A 119 36.29 -5.69 -13.19
N VAL A 120 35.61 -5.14 -14.22
CA VAL A 120 35.59 -5.78 -15.56
C VAL A 120 35.98 -4.83 -16.71
N ALA A 121 36.49 -3.64 -16.41
CA ALA A 121 36.84 -2.64 -17.43
C ALA A 121 38.33 -2.57 -17.82
N THR A 122 39.19 -3.50 -17.37
CA THR A 122 40.66 -3.40 -17.62
C THR A 122 41.29 -4.64 -18.27
N THR A 123 40.51 -5.54 -18.86
CA THR A 123 41.05 -6.71 -19.60
C THR A 123 40.39 -6.91 -20.97
N GLU A 124 40.19 -5.82 -21.71
CA GLU A 124 40.06 -5.88 -23.17
C GLU A 124 40.73 -4.67 -23.83
N ALA A 125 41.97 -4.39 -23.39
CA ALA A 125 42.87 -3.40 -23.97
C ALA A 125 44.31 -3.96 -24.04
N ALA A 126 44.43 -5.20 -24.52
CA ALA A 126 45.71 -5.83 -24.86
C ALA A 126 45.49 -6.95 -25.89
N ALA A 127 45.12 -6.52 -27.10
CA ALA A 127 45.29 -7.31 -28.32
C ALA A 127 45.78 -6.36 -29.43
N GLU A 128 46.96 -5.78 -29.20
CA GLU A 128 48.02 -5.49 -30.19
C GLU A 128 49.36 -5.35 -29.44
#